data_AF-A0A6B2GA20-F1
#
_entry.id   AF-A0A6B2GA20-F1
#
_cell.length_a   1.000
_cell.length_b   1.000
_cell.length_c   1.000
_cell.angle_alpha   90.00
_cell.angle_beta   90.00
_cell.angle_gamma   90.00
#
_symmetry.space_group_name_H-M   'P 1'
#
loop_
_entity.id
_entity.type
_entity.pdbx_description
1 polymer ?
#
loop_
_entity_poly.entity_id
_entity_poly.type
_entity_poly.pdbx_seq_one_letter_code
_entity_poly.pdbx_strand_id
1 'polypeptide(L)'
;KGFTFNLMCVGASGIGKTTLFRTLFRQPLIDDPHPNRSEDVSLVTRQFDMKEANVNLKVTFIESRGFADQIDQTSSAKNIVEYLEKQFDVFLSEETKINRCLGSFHDSRVHACVYMISPTGHALYPID
;
A
#
# COMPACT_ATOMS: atom_id res chain seq x y z
N LYS A 1 -13.56 6.85 -19.85
CA LYS A 1 -13.78 6.93 -18.39
C LYS A 1 -12.64 6.16 -17.73
N GLY A 2 -11.92 6.77 -16.80
CA GLY A 2 -10.85 6.11 -16.06
C GLY A 2 -11.33 5.54 -14.73
N PHE A 3 -10.46 4.84 -14.01
CA PHE A 3 -10.70 4.43 -12.63
C PHE A 3 -9.45 4.59 -11.77
N THR A 4 -9.66 4.62 -10.45
CA THR A 4 -8.59 4.69 -9.45
C THR A 4 -8.37 3.30 -8.89
N PHE A 5 -7.11 2.90 -8.69
CA PHE A 5 -6.76 1.64 -8.06
C PHE A 5 -5.68 1.82 -7.00
N ASN A 6 -6.00 1.57 -5.75
CA ASN A 6 -5.07 1.73 -4.63
C ASN A 6 -4.63 0.33 -4.15
N LEU A 7 -3.36 0.00 -4.36
CA LEU A 7 -2.74 -1.28 -4.02
C LEU A 7 -1.80 -1.09 -2.83
N MET A 8 -2.03 -1.85 -1.76
CA MET A 8 -1.12 -1.93 -0.63
C MET A 8 -0.28 -3.21 -0.70
N CYS A 9 1.04 -3.11 -0.55
CA CYS A 9 1.95 -4.24 -0.43
C CYS A 9 2.56 -4.27 0.98
N VAL A 10 2.35 -5.38 1.68
CA VAL A 10 2.86 -5.63 3.03
C VAL A 10 3.80 -6.83 2.99
N GLY A 11 4.85 -6.80 3.80
CA GLY A 11 5.80 -7.91 3.93
C GLY A 11 7.18 -7.42 4.34
N ALA A 12 8.07 -8.38 4.62
CA ALA A 12 9.43 -8.12 5.12
C ALA A 12 10.22 -7.14 4.24
N SER A 13 11.18 -6.42 4.82
CA SER A 13 12.10 -5.60 4.06
C SER A 13 12.90 -6.45 3.06
N GLY A 14 13.15 -5.93 1.85
CA GLY A 14 13.87 -6.65 0.81
C GLY A 14 13.12 -7.79 0.10
N ILE A 15 11.87 -8.12 0.47
CA ILE A 15 11.11 -9.24 -0.14
C ILE A 15 10.73 -9.04 -1.63
N GLY A 16 10.87 -7.82 -2.16
CA GLY A 16 10.58 -7.50 -3.56
C GLY A 16 9.25 -6.77 -3.81
N LYS A 17 8.68 -6.08 -2.82
CA LYS A 17 7.42 -5.31 -2.96
C LYS A 17 7.45 -4.29 -4.11
N THR A 18 8.49 -3.45 -4.15
CA THR A 18 8.67 -2.46 -5.24
C THR A 18 8.88 -3.15 -6.59
N THR A 19 9.66 -4.22 -6.60
CA THR A 19 9.93 -5.01 -7.82
C THR A 19 8.66 -5.63 -8.37
N LEU A 20 7.79 -6.17 -7.51
CA LEU A 20 6.49 -6.71 -7.90
C LEU A 20 5.62 -5.64 -8.57
N PHE A 21 5.50 -4.46 -7.95
CA PHE A 21 4.75 -3.35 -8.52
C PHE A 21 5.33 -2.92 -9.88
N ARG A 22 6.66 -2.75 -9.95
CA ARG A 22 7.40 -2.40 -11.18
C ARG A 22 7.07 -3.38 -12.31
N THR A 23 7.07 -4.68 -12.02
CA THR A 23 6.77 -5.73 -13.01
C THR A 23 5.29 -5.72 -13.41
N LEU A 24 4.38 -5.61 -12.44
CA LEU A 24 2.94 -5.66 -12.69
C LEU A 24 2.47 -4.48 -13.55
N PHE A 25 2.95 -3.27 -13.25
CA PHE A 25 2.51 -2.03 -13.89
C PHE A 25 3.50 -1.49 -14.94
N ARG A 26 4.64 -2.17 -15.15
CA ARG A 26 5.71 -1.75 -16.09
C ARG A 26 6.16 -0.28 -15.87
N GLN A 27 6.17 0.16 -14.61
CA GLN A 27 6.53 1.53 -14.23
C GLN A 27 7.99 1.62 -13.77
N PRO A 28 8.79 2.57 -14.25
CA PRO A 28 10.16 2.77 -13.77
C PRO A 28 10.14 3.43 -12.38
N LEU A 29 9.90 2.62 -11.35
CA LEU A 29 10.07 3.04 -9.97
C LEU A 29 11.55 3.05 -9.60
N ILE A 30 12.02 4.12 -8.97
CA ILE A 30 13.34 4.13 -8.32
C ILE A 30 13.16 3.50 -6.93
N ASP A 31 14.03 2.54 -6.59
CA ASP A 31 14.13 2.04 -5.23
C ASP A 31 14.84 3.10 -4.38
N ASP A 32 14.13 3.72 -3.45
CA ASP A 32 14.79 4.56 -2.45
C ASP A 32 15.62 3.66 -1.53
N PRO A 33 16.91 3.95 -1.31
CA PRO A 33 17.71 3.18 -0.35
C PRO A 33 17.06 3.28 1.03
N HIS A 34 16.81 2.14 1.67
CA HIS A 34 16.33 2.10 3.05
C HIS A 34 17.47 1.79 4.00
N PRO A 35 17.52 2.44 5.17
CA PRO A 35 18.41 2.00 6.23
C PRO A 35 18.03 0.57 6.62
N ASN A 36 19.03 -0.30 6.78
CA ASN A 36 18.87 -1.72 7.13
C ASN A 36 18.16 -1.98 8.47
N ARG A 37 17.77 -0.91 9.19
CA ARG A 37 17.12 -0.96 10.48
C ARG A 37 16.25 0.29 10.64
N SER A 38 14.96 0.17 10.34
CA SER A 38 13.97 1.18 10.72
C SER A 38 13.46 0.87 12.12
N GLU A 39 13.44 1.86 13.00
CA GLU A 39 12.90 1.71 14.35
C GLU A 39 11.38 1.56 14.34
N ASP A 40 10.70 2.03 13.27
CA ASP A 40 9.25 1.99 13.10
C ASP A 40 8.81 1.48 11.72
N VAL A 41 7.65 0.81 11.68
CA VAL A 41 6.96 0.48 10.42
C VAL A 41 6.35 1.74 9.84
N SER A 42 6.77 2.14 8.65
CA SER A 42 6.23 3.30 7.94
C SER A 42 5.60 2.90 6.62
N LEU A 43 4.56 3.64 6.21
CA LEU A 43 3.89 3.42 4.93
C LEU A 43 4.32 4.50 3.94
N VAL A 44 4.77 4.08 2.76
CA VAL A 44 5.13 5.01 1.69
C VAL A 44 4.14 4.87 0.55
N THR A 45 3.56 6.02 0.18
CA THR A 45 2.54 6.13 -0.85
C THR A 45 3.10 6.80 -2.09
N ARG A 46 2.88 6.22 -3.26
CA ARG A 46 3.30 6.76 -4.56
C ARG A 46 2.12 6.70 -5.53
N GLN A 47 1.88 7.77 -6.29
CA GLN A 47 0.79 7.84 -7.27
C GLN A 47 1.35 7.79 -8.69
N PHE A 48 0.66 7.06 -9.57
CA PHE A 48 1.01 6.89 -10.97
C PHE A 48 -0.23 7.12 -11.82
N ASP A 49 -0.11 8.00 -12.81
CA ASP A 49 -1.10 8.15 -13.86
C ASP A 49 -0.66 7.31 -15.06
N MET A 50 -1.48 6.31 -15.38
CA MET A 50 -1.18 5.32 -16.40
C MET A 50 -2.32 5.20 -17.40
N LYS A 51 -2.03 4.56 -18.54
CA LYS A 51 -3.04 4.22 -19.54
C LYS A 51 -2.90 2.76 -19.92
N GLU A 52 -3.93 1.98 -19.66
CA GLU A 52 -3.97 0.55 -19.94
C GLU A 52 -5.18 0.24 -20.83
N ALA A 53 -4.97 -0.35 -22.00
CA ALA A 53 -6.03 -0.70 -22.95
C ALA A 53 -7.05 0.44 -23.23
N ASN A 54 -6.57 1.67 -23.46
CA ASN A 54 -7.37 2.89 -23.66
C ASN A 54 -8.17 3.41 -22.44
N VAL A 55 -7.94 2.85 -21.26
CA VAL A 55 -8.50 3.32 -19.99
C VAL A 55 -7.42 4.09 -19.23
N ASN A 56 -7.76 5.29 -18.74
CA ASN A 56 -6.88 6.04 -17.84
C ASN A 56 -6.98 5.42 -16.44
N LEU A 57 -5.86 5.01 -15.89
CA LEU A 57 -5.76 4.36 -14.60
C LEU A 57 -4.93 5.24 -13.67
N LYS A 58 -5.52 5.66 -12.56
CA LYS A 58 -4.77 6.32 -11.48
C LYS A 58 -4.43 5.27 -10.43
N VAL A 59 -3.18 4.81 -10.40
CA VAL A 59 -2.72 3.82 -9.44
C VAL A 59 -2.08 4.50 -8.24
N THR A 60 -2.51 4.15 -7.03
CA THR A 60 -1.79 4.49 -5.81
C THR A 60 -1.12 3.23 -5.28
N PHE A 61 0.19 3.26 -5.17
CA PHE A 61 0.98 2.20 -4.55
C PHE A 61 1.33 2.58 -3.11
N ILE A 62 0.92 1.75 -2.16
CA ILE A 62 1.28 1.87 -0.75
C ILE A 62 2.17 0.69 -0.38
N GLU A 63 3.38 0.94 0.13
CA GLU A 63 4.28 -0.12 0.59
C GLU A 63 4.61 0.04 2.08
N SER A 64 4.70 -1.08 2.79
CA SER A 64 5.22 -1.09 4.17
C SER A 64 6.74 -1.15 4.18
N ARG A 65 7.39 -0.22 4.88
CA ARG A 65 8.84 -0.20 5.14
C ARG A 65 9.07 -0.55 6.61
N GLY A 66 10.13 -1.31 6.90
CA GLY A 66 10.46 -1.73 8.28
C GLY A 66 9.58 -2.86 8.86
N PHE A 67 8.64 -3.39 8.08
CA PHE A 67 7.79 -4.51 8.53
C PHE A 67 8.66 -5.76 8.74
N ALA A 68 8.51 -6.40 9.90
CA ALA A 68 9.32 -7.54 10.36
C ALA A 68 10.83 -7.26 10.59
N ASP A 69 11.29 -6.00 10.58
CA ASP A 69 12.68 -5.63 10.90
C ASP A 69 12.90 -5.37 12.41
N GLN A 70 11.82 -5.16 13.16
CA GLN A 70 11.84 -4.86 14.59
C GLN A 70 11.98 -6.13 15.44
N ILE A 71 12.59 -6.00 16.62
CA ILE A 71 12.62 -7.07 17.64
C ILE A 71 11.24 -7.22 18.28
N ASP A 72 10.58 -6.10 18.60
CA ASP A 72 9.19 -6.07 19.02
C ASP A 72 8.30 -5.74 17.83
N GLN A 73 7.47 -6.69 17.42
CA GLN A 73 6.62 -6.59 16.25
C GLN A 73 5.14 -6.39 16.62
N THR A 74 4.82 -6.25 17.91
CA THR A 74 3.44 -6.12 18.40
C THR A 74 2.72 -4.88 17.84
N SER A 75 3.46 -3.84 17.48
CA SER A 75 2.93 -2.59 16.90
C SER A 75 3.01 -2.54 15.37
N SER A 76 3.65 -3.50 14.69
CA SER A 76 3.87 -3.47 13.25
C SER A 76 2.57 -3.44 12.45
N ALA A 77 1.56 -4.22 12.86
CA ALA A 77 0.24 -4.24 12.23
C ALA A 77 -0.58 -2.98 12.56
N LYS A 78 -0.33 -2.32 13.68
CA LYS A 78 -1.11 -1.16 14.14
C LYS A 78 -1.03 0.00 13.15
N ASN A 79 0.16 0.33 12.67
CA ASN A 79 0.36 1.42 11.70
C ASN A 79 -0.35 1.15 10.36
N ILE A 80 -0.46 -0.13 9.97
CA ILE A 80 -1.19 -0.56 8.77
C ILE A 80 -2.68 -0.38 8.97
N VAL A 81 -3.22 -0.86 10.10
CA VAL A 81 -4.65 -0.74 10.41
C VAL A 81 -5.06 0.72 10.55
N GLU A 82 -4.29 1.53 11.26
CA GLU A 82 -4.57 2.96 11.45
C GLU A 82 -4.60 3.72 10.11
N TYR A 83 -3.73 3.36 9.16
CA TYR A 83 -3.79 3.91 7.82
C TYR A 83 -5.08 3.53 7.08
N LEU A 84 -5.48 2.26 7.14
CA LEU A 84 -6.71 1.77 6.51
C LEU A 84 -7.95 2.46 7.08
N GLU A 85 -8.07 2.51 8.39
CA GLU A 85 -9.15 3.20 9.11
C GLU A 85 -9.24 4.67 8.68
N LYS A 86 -8.11 5.37 8.64
CA LYS A 86 -8.07 6.76 8.18
C LYS A 86 -8.58 6.94 6.75
N GLN A 87 -8.28 6.02 5.82
CA GLN A 87 -8.81 6.12 4.45
C GLN A 87 -10.32 5.86 4.41
N PHE A 88 -10.83 4.95 5.23
CA PHE A 88 -12.26 4.72 5.35
C PHE A 88 -12.98 5.91 5.97
N ASP A 89 -12.41 6.54 7.00
CA ASP A 89 -12.97 7.73 7.64
C ASP A 89 -13.05 8.91 6.67
N VAL A 90 -12.03 9.10 5.83
CA VAL A 90 -12.01 10.14 4.79
C VAL A 90 -13.16 9.93 3.79
N PHE A 91 -13.37 8.69 3.34
CA PHE A 91 -14.46 8.37 2.43
C PHE A 91 -15.83 8.55 3.10
N LEU A 92 -16.00 8.03 4.33
CA LEU A 92 -17.24 8.12 5.10
C LEU A 92 -17.61 9.58 5.39
N SER A 93 -16.62 10.41 5.68
CA SER A 93 -16.81 11.85 5.89
C SER A 93 -17.32 12.56 4.64
N GLU A 94 -16.93 12.14 3.44
CA GLU A 94 -17.46 12.68 2.19
C GLU A 94 -18.89 12.18 1.93
N GLU A 95 -19.13 10.88 2.15
CA GLU A 95 -20.44 10.26 1.96
C GLU A 95 -21.51 10.82 2.90
N THR A 96 -21.13 11.28 4.09
CA THR A 96 -22.05 11.84 5.09
C THR A 96 -22.37 13.33 4.87
N LYS A 97 -21.67 14.04 3.97
CA LYS A 97 -21.96 15.46 3.67
C LYS A 97 -23.37 15.64 3.13
N ILE A 98 -23.94 16.83 3.36
CA ILE A 98 -25.22 17.23 2.76
C ILE A 98 -25.04 17.47 1.24
N ASN A 99 -24.00 18.23 0.88
CA ASN A 99 -23.59 18.45 -0.50
C ASN A 99 -22.41 17.53 -0.84
N ARG A 100 -22.71 16.34 -1.37
CA ARG A 100 -21.74 15.28 -1.66
C ARG A 100 -21.17 15.45 -3.06
N CYS A 101 -19.86 15.32 -3.21
CA CYS A 101 -19.19 15.38 -4.51
C CYS A 101 -18.57 14.02 -4.91
N LEU A 102 -19.29 12.91 -4.67
CA LEU A 102 -18.79 11.54 -4.91
C LEU A 102 -18.33 11.29 -6.35
N GLY A 103 -18.89 12.00 -7.34
CA GLY A 103 -18.50 11.86 -8.74
C GLY A 103 -17.10 12.40 -9.06
N SER A 104 -16.60 13.36 -8.28
CA SER A 104 -15.27 13.97 -8.44
C SER A 104 -14.34 13.67 -7.27
N PHE A 105 -14.83 12.97 -6.24
CA PHE A 105 -14.06 12.64 -5.05
C PHE A 105 -12.96 11.62 -5.39
N HIS A 106 -11.77 11.85 -4.84
CA HIS A 106 -10.67 10.91 -4.98
C HIS A 106 -10.79 9.82 -3.92
N ASP A 107 -11.20 8.63 -4.34
CA ASP A 107 -11.22 7.45 -3.47
C ASP A 107 -9.78 7.01 -3.12
N SER A 108 -9.40 7.19 -1.86
CA SER A 108 -8.08 6.82 -1.33
C SER A 108 -8.08 5.49 -0.55
N ARG A 109 -9.22 4.79 -0.48
CA ARG A 109 -9.32 3.50 0.22
C ARG A 109 -8.44 2.46 -0.44
N VAL A 110 -7.81 1.60 0.35
CA VAL A 110 -7.03 0.47 -0.19
C VAL A 110 -8.00 -0.54 -0.80
N HIS A 111 -7.86 -0.80 -2.11
CA HIS A 111 -8.74 -1.72 -2.84
C HIS A 111 -8.26 -3.17 -2.77
N ALA A 112 -6.94 -3.36 -2.67
CA ALA A 112 -6.33 -4.67 -2.54
C ALA A 112 -5.08 -4.59 -1.68
N CYS A 113 -4.85 -5.63 -0.87
CA CYS A 113 -3.62 -5.83 -0.12
C CYS A 113 -2.91 -7.09 -0.65
N VAL A 114 -1.64 -6.95 -1.01
CA VAL A 114 -0.76 -8.07 -1.35
C VAL A 114 0.20 -8.26 -0.18
N TYR A 115 0.00 -9.37 0.54
CA TYR A 115 0.87 -9.77 1.63
C TYR A 115 1.96 -10.72 1.10
N MET A 116 3.22 -10.29 1.15
CA MET A 116 4.36 -11.05 0.65
C MET A 116 4.97 -11.89 1.76
N ILE A 117 4.72 -13.20 1.70
CA ILE A 117 5.26 -14.19 2.62
C ILE A 117 6.71 -14.51 2.22
N SER A 118 7.60 -14.54 3.21
CA SER A 118 9.00 -14.92 3.01
C SER A 118 9.12 -16.37 2.51
N PRO A 119 9.95 -16.67 1.49
CA PRO A 119 10.08 -18.01 0.92
C PRO A 119 10.95 -18.91 1.82
N THR A 120 10.48 -19.24 3.02
CA THR A 120 11.22 -20.01 4.01
C THR A 120 11.27 -21.51 3.72
N GLY A 121 10.35 -22.01 2.88
CA GLY A 121 10.16 -23.44 2.66
C GLY A 121 9.51 -24.19 3.84
N HIS A 122 9.04 -23.46 4.86
CA HIS A 122 8.36 -23.99 6.03
C HIS A 122 6.93 -23.43 6.12
N ALA A 123 6.44 -23.19 7.34
CA ALA A 123 5.16 -22.54 7.61
C ALA A 123 5.30 -21.01 7.69
N LEU A 124 4.17 -20.34 7.93
CA LEU A 124 4.09 -18.92 8.21
C LEU A 124 4.87 -18.56 9.48
N TYR A 125 5.49 -17.39 9.51
CA TYR A 125 6.03 -16.87 10.75
C TYR A 125 4.88 -16.44 11.68
N PRO A 126 5.08 -16.41 13.01
CA PRO A 126 4.05 -15.94 13.94
C PRO A 126 3.56 -14.49 13.69
N ILE A 127 4.33 -13.69 12.94
CA ILE A 127 3.97 -12.32 12.56
C ILE A 127 3.12 -12.25 11.28
N ASP A 128 3.11 -13.32 10.48
CA ASP A 128 2.31 -13.45 9.26
C ASP A 128 0.88 -13.92 9.58
#